data_AF-A0AB35Q5J5-F1
#
_entry.id   AF-A0AB35Q5J5-F1
#
_cell.length_a   1.000
_cell.length_b   1.000
_cell.length_c   1.000
_cell.angle_alpha   90.00
_cell.angle_beta   90.00
_cell.angle_gamma   90.00
#
_symmetry.space_group_name_H-M   'P 1'
#
loop_
_entity.id
_entity.type
_entity.pdbx_description
1 polymer ?
#
loop_
_entity_poly.entity_id
_entity_poly.type
_entity_poly.pdbx_seq_one_letter_code
_entity_poly.pdbx_strand_id
1 'polypeptide(L)'
;MAKLLVLFSSLLISFGVAAKSLPAIDDMKNGLDKVGLVKKSTWEDEKKDGVFLKSMSAVPGVVAILNEDQMAIFMKIPAYDDKEKRVKSINQLFERCRKMADVVMKGVSDNHIELIDDIISSSAKVPGFTVSNLVKGFEFNSMINMLGDGVVVQCGVRNTKI
;
A
#
# COMPACT_ATOMS: atom_id res chain seq x y z
N MET A 1 45.94 41.81 14.52
CA MET A 1 45.04 42.52 13.60
C MET A 1 44.60 41.58 12.50
N ALA A 2 43.30 41.58 12.22
CA ALA A 2 42.57 40.63 11.39
C ALA A 2 42.80 40.77 9.89
N LYS A 3 42.51 39.69 9.15
CA LYS A 3 42.06 39.56 7.73
C LYS A 3 42.05 38.05 7.42
N LEU A 4 41.04 37.24 7.77
CA LEU A 4 39.67 37.11 7.22
C LEU A 4 39.56 37.21 5.68
N LEU A 5 38.89 36.20 5.12
CA LEU A 5 38.38 35.98 3.75
C LEU A 5 39.24 35.21 2.74
N VAL A 6 39.00 33.89 2.66
CA VAL A 6 38.56 33.18 1.44
C VAL A 6 37.60 32.07 1.90
N LEU A 7 36.29 32.32 1.98
CA LEU A 7 35.29 32.06 0.93
C LEU A 7 35.22 30.59 0.46
N PHE A 8 34.26 29.88 1.04
CA PHE A 8 33.30 29.00 0.35
C PHE A 8 33.86 28.04 -0.72
N SER A 9 34.44 26.92 -0.27
CA SER A 9 34.26 25.65 -0.99
C SER A 9 33.11 24.91 -0.34
N SER A 10 31.92 25.16 -0.88
CA SER A 10 30.72 24.36 -0.71
C SER A 10 31.06 22.87 -0.78
N LEU A 11 31.15 22.22 0.38
CA LEU A 11 30.93 20.79 0.45
C LEU A 11 29.47 20.62 0.08
N LEU A 12 29.23 20.27 -1.18
CA LEU A 12 27.96 19.81 -1.70
C LEU A 12 27.54 18.66 -0.79
N ILE A 13 26.67 18.96 0.18
CA ILE A 13 25.86 17.97 0.85
C ILE A 13 24.98 17.44 -0.28
N SER A 14 25.46 16.41 -0.95
CA SER A 14 24.66 15.59 -1.84
C SER A 14 23.50 15.11 -0.99
N PHE A 15 22.35 15.76 -1.14
CA PHE A 15 21.07 15.25 -0.68
C PHE A 15 20.83 13.96 -1.48
N GLY A 16 21.45 12.87 -1.02
CA GLY A 16 20.95 11.55 -1.31
C GLY A 16 19.61 11.46 -0.61
N VAL A 17 18.55 11.88 -1.31
CA VAL A 17 17.20 11.48 -0.95
C VAL A 17 17.22 9.96 -1.10
N ALA A 18 17.52 9.25 -0.02
CA ALA A 18 17.45 7.81 0.01
C ALA A 18 16.02 7.46 -0.41
N ALA A 19 15.88 6.77 -1.54
CA ALA A 19 14.58 6.26 -1.98
C ALA A 19 13.97 5.49 -0.81
N LYS A 20 12.75 5.84 -0.43
CA LYS A 20 12.07 5.12 0.66
C LYS A 20 11.86 3.68 0.21
N SER A 21 12.47 2.75 0.93
CA SER A 21 12.21 1.33 0.74
C SER A 21 10.99 0.91 1.55
N LEU A 22 10.29 -0.12 1.06
CA LEU A 22 9.31 -0.83 1.86
C LEU A 22 9.95 -1.38 3.14
N PRO A 23 9.15 -1.61 4.20
CA PRO A 23 9.59 -2.36 5.37
C PRO A 23 10.04 -3.77 4.98
N ALA A 24 10.78 -4.43 5.88
CA ALA A 24 11.08 -5.84 5.69
C ALA A 24 9.79 -6.67 5.57
N ILE A 25 9.85 -7.75 4.78
CA ILE A 25 8.71 -8.63 4.52
C ILE A 25 8.03 -9.07 5.82
N ASP A 26 8.82 -9.50 6.81
CA ASP A 26 8.28 -9.96 8.09
C ASP A 26 7.61 -8.84 8.90
N ASP A 27 8.09 -7.60 8.80
CA ASP A 27 7.44 -6.44 9.41
C ASP A 27 6.08 -6.17 8.77
N MET A 28 5.99 -6.27 7.44
CA MET A 28 4.72 -6.12 6.72
C MET A 28 3.73 -7.23 7.09
N LYS A 29 4.18 -8.50 7.14
CA LYS A 29 3.37 -9.64 7.59
C LYS A 29 2.83 -9.43 9.01
N ASN A 30 3.70 -9.06 9.94
CA ASN A 30 3.34 -8.83 11.35
C ASN A 30 2.38 -7.64 11.48
N GLY A 31 2.61 -6.56 10.73
CA GLY A 31 1.75 -5.39 10.72
C GLY A 31 0.34 -5.71 10.21
N LEU A 32 0.24 -6.47 9.11
CA LEU A 32 -1.04 -6.92 8.55
C LEU A 32 -1.83 -7.83 9.50
N ASP A 33 -1.14 -8.68 10.26
CA ASP A 33 -1.74 -9.50 11.32
C ASP A 33 -2.27 -8.65 12.47
N LYS A 34 -1.46 -7.68 12.93
CA LYS A 34 -1.84 -6.76 14.00
C LYS A 34 -3.09 -5.93 13.65
N VAL A 35 -3.26 -5.54 12.39
CA VAL A 35 -4.46 -4.80 11.93
C VAL A 35 -5.61 -5.70 11.49
N GLY A 36 -5.47 -7.03 11.63
CA GLY A 36 -6.52 -8.02 11.38
C GLY A 36 -6.85 -8.22 9.90
N LEU A 37 -5.91 -7.93 8.98
CA LEU A 37 -6.13 -8.09 7.54
C LEU A 37 -5.86 -9.52 7.06
N VAL A 38 -4.79 -10.15 7.56
CA VAL A 38 -4.39 -11.53 7.26
C VAL A 38 -3.64 -12.09 8.47
N LYS A 39 -3.76 -13.39 8.74
CA LYS A 39 -3.14 -14.00 9.92
C LYS A 39 -1.69 -14.35 9.63
N LYS A 40 -0.81 -14.29 10.64
CA LYS A 40 0.59 -14.70 10.46
C LYS A 40 0.76 -16.17 10.03
N SER A 41 -0.15 -17.05 10.44
CA SER A 41 -0.10 -18.48 10.10
C SER A 41 -0.55 -18.81 8.68
N THR A 42 -1.07 -17.84 7.91
CA THR A 42 -1.65 -18.08 6.57
C THR A 42 -0.72 -17.64 5.44
N TRP A 43 0.54 -17.33 5.74
CA TRP A 43 1.52 -16.91 4.74
C TRP A 43 2.24 -18.11 4.13
N GLU A 44 2.36 -18.08 2.81
CA GLU A 44 3.14 -19.02 2.00
C GLU A 44 4.25 -18.23 1.31
N ASP A 45 5.50 -18.65 1.54
CA ASP A 45 6.69 -18.00 0.98
C ASP A 45 7.15 -18.73 -0.27
N GLU A 46 7.24 -18.01 -1.39
CA GLU A 46 7.87 -18.51 -2.61
C GLU A 46 9.33 -18.05 -2.65
N LYS A 47 10.23 -19.03 -2.72
CA LYS A 47 11.66 -18.83 -2.89
C LYS A 47 12.13 -19.53 -4.15
N LYS A 48 13.07 -18.92 -4.87
CA LYS A 48 13.74 -19.53 -6.03
C LYS A 48 15.24 -19.45 -5.82
N ASP A 49 15.92 -20.59 -5.95
CA ASP A 49 17.38 -20.70 -5.78
C ASP A 49 17.89 -20.14 -4.44
N GLY A 50 17.09 -20.29 -3.37
CA GLY A 50 17.38 -19.75 -2.04
C GLY A 50 17.04 -18.27 -1.87
N VAL A 51 16.70 -17.54 -2.94
CA VAL A 51 16.31 -16.13 -2.94
C VAL A 51 14.80 -15.99 -2.73
N PHE A 52 14.41 -15.07 -1.86
CA PHE A 52 12.99 -14.75 -1.62
C PHE A 52 12.39 -14.02 -2.83
N LEU A 53 11.26 -14.50 -3.35
CA LEU A 53 10.57 -13.86 -4.48
C LEU A 53 9.32 -13.12 -4.03
N LYS A 54 8.42 -13.81 -3.34
CA LYS A 54 7.15 -13.25 -2.87
C LYS A 54 6.60 -14.04 -1.70
N SER A 55 5.74 -13.43 -0.90
CA SER A 55 4.81 -14.16 -0.03
C SER A 55 3.39 -13.87 -0.42
N MET A 56 2.53 -14.85 -0.22
CA MET A 56 1.10 -14.73 -0.42
C MET A 56 0.36 -15.23 0.81
N SER A 57 -0.78 -14.60 1.10
CA SER A 57 -1.75 -15.14 2.05
C SER A 57 -3.14 -15.02 1.49
N ALA A 58 -3.92 -16.10 1.60
CA ALA A 58 -5.31 -16.13 1.20
C ALA A 58 -6.17 -16.50 2.42
N VAL A 59 -7.04 -15.59 2.83
CA VAL A 59 -8.09 -15.82 3.83
C VAL A 59 -9.44 -15.50 3.20
N PRO A 60 -10.58 -15.95 3.77
CA PRO A 60 -11.88 -15.69 3.16
C PRO A 60 -12.10 -14.21 2.82
N GLY A 61 -12.23 -13.91 1.52
CA GLY A 61 -12.47 -12.57 0.99
C GLY A 61 -11.25 -11.65 0.91
N VAL A 62 -10.05 -12.06 1.30
CA VAL A 62 -8.82 -11.25 1.22
C VAL A 62 -7.64 -12.09 0.71
N VAL A 63 -6.95 -11.59 -0.31
CA VAL A 63 -5.65 -12.10 -0.75
C VAL A 63 -4.62 -11.01 -0.57
N ALA A 64 -3.53 -11.28 0.14
CA ALA A 64 -2.40 -10.38 0.27
C ALA A 64 -1.20 -10.96 -0.47
N ILE A 65 -0.51 -10.12 -1.24
CA ILE A 65 0.71 -10.46 -1.98
C ILE A 65 1.77 -9.43 -1.62
N LEU A 66 2.96 -9.90 -1.28
CA LEU A 66 4.08 -9.04 -0.93
C LEU A 66 5.38 -9.52 -1.58
N ASN A 67 6.23 -8.57 -1.92
CA ASN A 67 7.63 -8.77 -2.27
C ASN A 67 8.44 -7.55 -1.81
N GLU A 68 9.72 -7.48 -2.15
CA GLU A 68 10.62 -6.41 -1.70
C GLU A 68 10.23 -5.01 -2.23
N ASP A 69 9.51 -4.96 -3.35
CA ASP A 69 9.16 -3.74 -4.06
C ASP A 69 7.71 -3.30 -3.88
N GLN A 70 6.81 -4.23 -3.59
CA GLN A 70 5.39 -3.96 -3.51
C GLN A 70 4.68 -4.80 -2.45
N MET A 71 3.60 -4.23 -1.95
CA MET A 71 2.55 -4.97 -1.27
C MET A 71 1.21 -4.66 -1.93
N ALA A 72 0.39 -5.69 -2.12
CA ALA A 72 -0.96 -5.55 -2.65
C ALA A 72 -1.93 -6.40 -1.82
N ILE A 73 -3.11 -5.86 -1.57
CA ILE A 73 -4.25 -6.61 -1.04
C ILE A 73 -5.39 -6.57 -2.04
N PHE A 74 -6.02 -7.71 -2.24
CA PHE A 74 -7.21 -7.91 -3.04
C PHE A 74 -8.34 -8.30 -2.10
N MET A 75 -9.45 -7.62 -2.19
CA MET A 75 -10.59 -7.84 -1.30
C MET A 75 -11.85 -7.99 -2.13
N LYS A 76 -12.60 -9.08 -1.90
CA LYS A 76 -13.87 -9.32 -2.59
C LYS A 76 -15.03 -8.90 -1.69
N ILE A 77 -15.90 -8.03 -2.20
CA ILE A 77 -17.22 -7.79 -1.65
C ILE A 77 -18.23 -8.59 -2.48
N PRO A 78 -19.10 -9.40 -1.86
CA PRO A 78 -20.23 -10.01 -2.54
C PRO A 78 -21.19 -8.97 -3.14
N ALA A 79 -21.92 -9.34 -4.19
CA ALA A 79 -23.06 -8.53 -4.62
C ALA A 79 -24.11 -8.49 -3.50
N TYR A 80 -24.41 -7.30 -2.98
CA TYR A 80 -25.50 -7.08 -2.02
C TYR A 80 -26.63 -6.32 -2.70
N ASP A 81 -27.84 -6.86 -2.69
CA ASP A 81 -29.04 -6.15 -3.16
C ASP A 81 -29.40 -4.97 -2.24
N ASP A 82 -29.07 -5.10 -0.96
CA ASP A 82 -29.26 -4.09 0.06
C ASP A 82 -28.21 -2.97 -0.06
N LYS A 83 -28.68 -1.74 -0.31
CA LYS A 83 -27.85 -0.54 -0.47
C LYS A 83 -27.05 -0.20 0.79
N GLU A 84 -27.63 -0.35 1.98
CA GLU A 84 -26.97 -0.01 3.23
C GLU A 84 -25.82 -0.99 3.53
N LYS A 85 -26.06 -2.29 3.34
CA LYS A 85 -25.01 -3.31 3.45
C LYS A 85 -23.88 -3.07 2.46
N ARG A 86 -24.22 -2.72 1.22
CA ARG A 86 -23.24 -2.39 0.18
C ARG A 86 -22.34 -1.21 0.59
N VAL A 87 -22.93 -0.11 1.05
CA VAL A 87 -22.18 1.08 1.51
C VAL A 87 -21.29 0.73 2.70
N LYS A 88 -21.82 -0.01 3.68
CA LYS A 88 -21.04 -0.45 4.84
C LYS A 88 -19.83 -1.28 4.43
N SER A 89 -20.00 -2.23 3.50
CA SER A 89 -18.89 -3.05 3.01
C SER A 89 -17.84 -2.25 2.26
N ILE A 90 -18.25 -1.25 1.46
CA ILE A 90 -17.31 -0.34 0.77
C ILE A 90 -16.48 0.45 1.78
N ASN A 91 -17.11 1.03 2.81
CA ASN A 91 -16.40 1.79 3.83
C ASN A 91 -15.40 0.92 4.61
N GLN A 92 -15.78 -0.32 4.91
CA GLN A 92 -14.86 -1.29 5.53
C GLN A 92 -13.65 -1.59 4.64
N LEU A 93 -13.81 -1.62 3.31
CA LEU A 93 -12.66 -1.77 2.42
C LEU A 93 -11.72 -0.58 2.45
N PHE A 94 -12.27 0.64 2.43
CA PHE A 94 -11.46 1.86 2.45
C PHE A 94 -10.64 1.89 3.74
N GLU A 95 -11.27 1.58 4.87
CA GLU A 95 -10.58 1.44 6.17
C GLU A 95 -9.45 0.39 6.10
N ARG A 96 -9.68 -0.76 5.46
CA ARG A 96 -8.66 -1.80 5.26
C ARG A 96 -7.49 -1.33 4.40
N CYS A 97 -7.76 -0.60 3.31
CA CYS A 97 -6.72 0.00 2.48
C CYS A 97 -5.91 1.04 3.24
N ARG A 98 -6.54 1.85 4.09
CA ARG A 98 -5.85 2.81 4.97
C ARG A 98 -4.95 2.10 5.99
N LYS A 99 -5.46 1.08 6.68
CA LYS A 99 -4.69 0.27 7.63
C LYS A 99 -3.49 -0.41 6.97
N MET A 100 -3.69 -0.91 5.76
CA MET A 100 -2.64 -1.48 4.93
C MET A 100 -1.56 -0.43 4.62
N ALA A 101 -1.94 0.75 4.14
CA ALA A 101 -1.01 1.83 3.85
C ALA A 101 -0.30 2.33 5.11
N ASP A 102 -0.98 2.43 6.25
CA ASP A 102 -0.41 2.81 7.54
C ASP A 102 0.72 1.86 7.95
N VAL A 103 0.47 0.55 7.86
CA VAL A 103 1.48 -0.49 8.13
C VAL A 103 2.68 -0.34 7.21
N VAL A 104 2.46 -0.29 5.90
CA VAL A 104 3.55 -0.33 4.91
C VAL A 104 4.34 0.97 4.90
N MET A 105 3.65 2.11 5.00
CA MET A 105 4.29 3.42 4.97
C MET A 105 4.82 3.86 6.35
N LYS A 106 4.69 3.00 7.38
CA LYS A 106 5.08 3.26 8.78
C LYS A 106 4.45 4.54 9.32
N GLY A 107 3.13 4.59 9.34
CA GLY A 107 2.31 5.72 9.80
C GLY A 107 1.84 6.62 8.66
N VAL A 108 0.55 6.83 8.50
CA VAL A 108 -0.01 7.86 7.60
C VAL A 108 -0.65 8.98 8.42
N SER A 109 -0.48 10.22 7.98
CA SER A 109 -1.17 11.38 8.58
C SER A 109 -2.53 11.58 7.93
N ASP A 110 -3.37 12.44 8.50
CA ASP A 110 -4.71 12.73 7.97
C ASP A 110 -4.69 13.15 6.49
N ASN A 111 -3.79 14.07 6.11
CA ASN A 111 -3.63 14.45 4.70
C ASN A 111 -3.25 13.27 3.78
N HIS A 112 -2.48 12.29 4.27
CA HIS A 112 -2.16 11.10 3.49
C HIS A 112 -3.37 10.16 3.37
N ILE A 113 -4.22 10.09 4.41
CA ILE A 113 -5.46 9.33 4.39
C ILE A 113 -6.42 9.93 3.36
N GLU A 114 -6.57 11.27 3.32
CA GLU A 114 -7.37 11.96 2.30
C GLU A 114 -6.92 11.61 0.88
N LEU A 115 -5.60 11.63 0.62
CA LEU A 115 -5.06 11.24 -0.68
C LEU A 115 -5.35 9.76 -1.02
N ILE A 116 -5.22 8.87 -0.05
CA ILE A 116 -5.56 7.45 -0.23
C ILE A 116 -7.03 7.29 -0.58
N ASP A 117 -7.91 8.01 0.10
CA ASP A 117 -9.36 7.97 -0.14
C ASP A 117 -9.73 8.52 -1.52
N ASP A 118 -9.06 9.58 -1.96
CA ASP A 118 -9.24 10.15 -3.29
C ASP A 118 -8.82 9.17 -4.39
N ILE A 119 -7.71 8.44 -4.19
CA ILE A 119 -7.24 7.41 -5.13
C ILE A 119 -8.26 6.27 -5.24
N ILE A 120 -8.76 5.75 -4.11
CA ILE A 120 -9.76 4.67 -4.11
C ILE A 120 -11.11 5.15 -4.68
N SER A 121 -11.55 6.36 -4.32
CA SER A 121 -12.78 6.93 -4.85
C SER A 121 -12.69 7.19 -6.35
N SER A 122 -11.51 7.54 -6.84
CA SER A 122 -11.27 7.72 -8.27
C SER A 122 -11.28 6.39 -9.02
N SER A 123 -10.69 5.32 -8.47
CA SER A 123 -10.75 4.00 -9.09
C SER A 123 -12.18 3.44 -9.17
N ALA A 124 -13.06 3.82 -8.24
CA ALA A 124 -14.49 3.49 -8.29
C ALA A 124 -15.22 4.15 -9.49
N LYS A 125 -14.76 5.31 -9.95
CA LYS A 125 -15.35 6.06 -11.07
C LYS A 125 -14.90 5.52 -12.43
N VAL A 126 -13.77 4.81 -12.48
CA VAL A 126 -13.20 4.18 -13.68
C VAL A 126 -12.92 2.70 -13.46
N PRO A 127 -13.97 1.85 -13.33
CA PRO A 127 -13.78 0.43 -13.02
C PRO A 127 -12.87 -0.27 -14.04
N GLY A 128 -11.99 -1.14 -13.54
CA GLY A 128 -11.00 -1.85 -14.36
C GLY A 128 -9.69 -1.10 -14.60
N PHE A 129 -9.61 0.18 -14.25
CA PHE A 129 -8.37 0.96 -14.34
C PHE A 129 -7.69 1.09 -12.99
N THR A 130 -6.36 0.98 -12.99
CA THR A 130 -5.54 1.35 -11.84
C THR A 130 -5.43 2.86 -11.77
N VAL A 131 -5.79 3.44 -10.62
CA VAL A 131 -5.47 4.82 -10.27
C VAL A 131 -4.34 4.79 -9.26
N SER A 132 -3.30 5.58 -9.46
CA SER A 132 -2.18 5.67 -8.52
C SER A 132 -1.70 7.10 -8.32
N ASN A 133 -1.09 7.36 -7.17
CA ASN A 133 -0.42 8.62 -6.87
C ASN A 133 0.66 8.42 -5.80
N LEU A 134 1.51 9.43 -5.64
CA LEU A 134 2.52 9.47 -4.59
C LEU A 134 1.90 9.80 -3.24
N VAL A 135 2.10 8.91 -2.27
CA VAL A 135 1.69 9.09 -0.87
C VAL A 135 2.88 8.77 0.02
N LYS A 136 3.32 9.76 0.82
CA LYS A 136 4.47 9.64 1.71
C LYS A 136 5.76 9.16 1.02
N GLY A 137 5.94 9.41 -0.28
CA GLY A 137 7.11 8.96 -1.06
C GLY A 137 7.04 7.52 -1.59
N PHE A 138 5.89 6.86 -1.43
CA PHE A 138 5.55 5.59 -2.06
C PHE A 138 4.50 5.80 -3.14
N GLU A 139 4.39 4.90 -4.10
CA GLU A 139 3.25 4.86 -5.01
C GLU A 139 2.13 4.07 -4.32
N PHE A 140 1.03 4.75 -3.96
CA PHE A 140 -0.21 4.08 -3.58
C PHE A 140 -1.08 3.92 -4.82
N ASN A 141 -1.64 2.73 -5.02
CA ASN A 141 -2.54 2.44 -6.13
C ASN A 141 -3.80 1.72 -5.66
N SER A 142 -4.88 1.94 -6.41
CA SER A 142 -6.13 1.21 -6.24
C SER A 142 -6.74 0.87 -7.59
N MET A 143 -7.42 -0.28 -7.65
CA MET A 143 -8.25 -0.69 -8.77
C MET A 143 -9.55 -1.28 -8.22
N ILE A 144 -10.66 -0.97 -8.85
CA ILE A 144 -11.96 -1.56 -8.52
C ILE A 144 -12.49 -2.27 -9.76
N ASN A 145 -12.72 -3.58 -9.64
CA ASN A 145 -13.32 -4.41 -10.67
C ASN A 145 -14.74 -4.78 -10.25
N MET A 146 -15.70 -4.48 -11.11
CA MET A 146 -17.06 -4.98 -10.97
C MET A 146 -17.16 -6.36 -11.62
N LEU A 147 -17.61 -7.35 -10.85
CA LEU A 147 -17.86 -8.72 -11.30
C LEU A 147 -19.36 -9.01 -11.20
N GLY A 148 -19.85 -9.99 -11.95
CA GLY A 148 -21.26 -10.38 -11.88
C GLY A 148 -21.71 -10.84 -10.48
N ASP A 149 -20.78 -11.34 -9.68
CA ASP A 149 -21.03 -11.84 -8.32
C ASP A 149 -20.50 -10.91 -7.20
N GLY A 150 -20.05 -9.70 -7.54
CA GLY A 150 -19.57 -8.73 -6.55
C GLY A 150 -18.58 -7.71 -7.08
N VAL A 151 -17.75 -7.19 -6.17
CA VAL A 151 -16.72 -6.19 -6.47
C VAL A 151 -15.40 -6.69 -5.91
N VAL A 152 -14.33 -6.62 -6.71
CA VAL A 152 -12.97 -6.82 -6.21
C VAL A 152 -12.28 -5.48 -6.14
N VAL A 153 -11.76 -5.16 -4.96
CA VAL A 153 -10.95 -3.96 -4.74
C VAL A 153 -9.53 -4.38 -4.49
N GLN A 154 -8.62 -3.85 -5.29
CA GLN A 154 -7.19 -3.93 -5.09
C GLN A 154 -6.71 -2.63 -4.48
N CYS A 155 -5.85 -2.73 -3.47
CA CYS A 155 -5.06 -1.62 -2.94
C CYS A 155 -3.61 -2.06 -2.84
N GLY A 156 -2.68 -1.24 -3.30
CA GLY A 156 -1.26 -1.56 -3.30
C GLY A 156 -0.38 -0.39 -2.93
N VAL A 157 0.80 -0.70 -2.39
CA VAL A 157 1.88 0.23 -2.11
C VAL A 157 3.14 -0.30 -2.78
N ARG A 158 3.83 0.55 -3.54
CA ARG A 158 5.07 0.22 -4.23
C ARG A 158 6.17 1.23 -3.91
N ASN A 159 7.42 0.76 -3.91
CA ASN A 159 8.57 1.64 -4.01
C ASN A 159 8.44 2.56 -5.23
N THR A 160 8.73 3.84 -5.02
CA THR A 160 8.89 4.79 -6.12
C THR A 160 10.20 4.48 -6.82
N LYS A 161 10.12 4.14 -8.11
CA LYS A 161 11.32 4.06 -8.95
C LYS A 161 11.61 5.50 -9.39
N ILE A 162 12.65 6.10 -8.80
CA ILE A 162 13.23 7.37 -9.25
C ILE A 162 14.12 7.08 -10.45
#